data_AF-A0A5J6U927-F1
#
_entry.id   AF-A0A5J6U927-F1
#
_cell.length_a   1.000
_cell.length_b   1.000
_cell.length_c   1.000
_cell.angle_alpha   90.00
_cell.angle_beta   90.00
_cell.angle_gamma   90.00
#
_symmetry.space_group_name_H-M   'P 1'
#
loop_
_entity.id
_entity.type
_entity.pdbx_description
1 polymer ?
#
loop_
_entity_poly.entity_id
_entity_poly.type
_entity_poly.pdbx_seq_one_letter_code
_entity_poly.pdbx_strand_id
1 'polypeptide(L)'
;MFPYAAYLRVYEPVTAFQEPARTLWTAYAESRRRPRRIRALGVEHRDAAHRLAAAPLEVVPDRESRDAYVRRLDDMIYVCPWETRLRSWIAFERFRDEQPLGVASAFVPPPQAERIAQAFERWKRAGRPLRPHILTSTWHVPLDWFVPFVRTERSLTLGVPEPDDPACDHAAQGPATAAPARTLLYVTSMGEARRRVDHALPVVRENLGDGSGDVYLLSAGRLETLSRWLAEFHPRALVELDYGGLVHLLDDEALRADESVAEMSVALTGMQRGEVELTVAMYKRLLARWRPVRALESAN
;
A
#
# COMPACT_ATOMS: atom_id res chain seq x y z
N MET A 1 -12.65 10.38 8.84
CA MET A 1 -12.12 10.61 7.47
C MET A 1 -10.95 9.66 7.30
N PHE A 2 -11.01 8.73 6.35
CA PHE A 2 -9.89 7.83 6.06
C PHE A 2 -8.89 8.55 5.13
N PRO A 3 -7.57 8.37 5.27
CA PRO A 3 -6.64 8.79 4.25
C PRO A 3 -6.98 8.06 2.95
N TYR A 4 -7.11 8.83 1.87
CA TYR A 4 -7.37 8.28 0.55
C TYR A 4 -6.06 7.74 -0.02
N ALA A 5 -5.74 6.49 0.31
CA ALA A 5 -4.48 5.86 -0.05
C ALA A 5 -4.68 4.44 -0.60
N ALA A 6 -3.83 4.07 -1.56
CA ALA A 6 -3.61 2.72 -2.02
C ALA A 6 -2.40 2.08 -1.33
N TYR A 7 -2.40 0.76 -1.29
CA TYR A 7 -1.38 -0.03 -0.62
C TYR A 7 -0.90 -1.16 -1.53
N LEU A 8 0.42 -1.35 -1.61
CA LEU A 8 1.02 -2.55 -2.17
C LEU A 8 1.60 -3.36 -1.02
N ARG A 9 1.10 -4.58 -0.80
CA ARG A 9 1.42 -5.41 0.35
C ARG A 9 2.06 -6.72 -0.08
N VAL A 10 3.09 -7.16 0.63
CA VAL A 10 3.65 -8.50 0.51
C VAL A 10 3.24 -9.33 1.72
N TYR A 11 2.66 -10.50 1.45
CA TYR A 11 2.38 -11.50 2.47
C TYR A 11 3.36 -12.65 2.34
N GLU A 12 4.22 -12.83 3.33
CA GLU A 12 5.19 -13.93 3.36
C GLU A 12 4.58 -15.17 4.02
N PRO A 13 4.91 -16.38 3.56
CA PRO A 13 4.51 -17.58 4.29
C PRO A 13 5.10 -17.55 5.70
N VAL A 14 4.35 -18.00 6.70
CA VAL A 14 4.79 -17.95 8.11
C VAL A 14 6.14 -18.65 8.34
N THR A 15 6.48 -19.62 7.49
CA THR A 15 7.77 -20.31 7.48
C THR A 15 8.97 -19.42 7.13
N ALA A 16 8.75 -18.29 6.45
CA ALA A 16 9.81 -17.33 6.11
C ALA A 16 10.35 -16.58 7.35
N PHE A 17 9.51 -16.44 8.38
CA PHE A 17 9.90 -15.79 9.63
C PHE A 17 10.79 -16.71 10.48
N GLN A 18 11.80 -16.13 11.12
CA GLN A 18 12.65 -16.80 12.10
C GLN A 18 11.98 -16.84 13.48
N GLU A 19 12.41 -17.75 14.36
CA GLU A 19 11.93 -17.75 15.74
C GLU A 19 12.49 -16.53 16.51
N PRO A 20 11.71 -15.93 17.45
CA PRO A 20 10.38 -16.36 17.91
C PRO A 20 9.21 -15.81 17.06
N ALA A 21 9.49 -15.05 15.99
CA ALA A 21 8.46 -14.37 15.20
C ALA A 21 7.51 -15.37 14.50
N ARG A 22 8.02 -16.50 14.00
CA ARG A 22 7.18 -17.56 13.42
C ARG A 22 6.14 -18.08 14.39
N THR A 23 6.53 -18.43 15.62
CA THR A 23 5.60 -18.90 16.66
C THR A 23 4.57 -17.82 16.99
N LEU A 24 5.02 -16.58 17.17
CA LEU A 24 4.14 -15.45 17.47
C LEU A 24 3.12 -15.19 16.35
N TRP A 25 3.55 -15.21 15.10
CA TRP A 25 2.66 -15.01 13.96
C TRP A 25 1.69 -16.16 13.73
N THR A 26 2.12 -17.39 13.98
CA THR A 26 1.22 -18.56 13.94
C THR A 26 0.12 -18.42 15.00
N ALA A 27 0.49 -18.12 16.25
CA ALA A 27 -0.47 -17.90 17.33
C ALA A 27 -1.38 -16.68 17.04
N TYR A 28 -0.83 -15.58 16.52
CA TYR A 28 -1.58 -14.41 16.11
C TYR A 28 -2.59 -14.75 15.00
N ALA A 29 -2.21 -15.61 14.05
CA ALA A 29 -3.06 -16.02 12.95
C ALA A 29 -4.28 -16.86 13.39
N GLU A 30 -4.21 -17.51 14.56
CA GLU A 30 -5.31 -18.24 15.19
C GLU A 30 -6.11 -17.38 16.19
N SER A 31 -5.57 -16.24 16.61
CA SER A 31 -6.20 -15.37 17.61
C SER A 31 -7.50 -14.74 17.09
N ARG A 32 -8.55 -14.82 17.91
CA ARG A 32 -9.83 -14.09 17.67
C ARG A 32 -9.76 -12.60 17.98
N ARG A 33 -8.71 -12.15 18.68
CA ARG A 33 -8.54 -10.73 19.09
C ARG A 33 -7.93 -9.85 17.99
N ARG A 34 -7.44 -10.45 16.89
CA ARG A 34 -6.87 -9.68 15.78
C ARG A 34 -7.95 -8.88 15.04
N PRO A 35 -7.63 -7.67 14.55
CA PRO A 35 -8.52 -6.96 13.63
C PRO A 35 -8.80 -7.81 12.39
N ARG A 36 -10.08 -7.96 12.00
CA ARG A 36 -10.42 -8.50 10.69
C ARG A 36 -9.87 -7.58 9.60
N ARG A 37 -9.46 -8.12 8.44
CA ARG A 37 -8.89 -7.35 7.31
C ARG A 37 -9.67 -6.07 6.99
N ILE A 38 -11.00 -6.19 6.94
CA ILE A 38 -11.94 -5.09 6.66
C ILE A 38 -11.87 -3.94 7.67
N ARG A 39 -11.51 -4.21 8.93
CA ARG A 39 -11.36 -3.22 10.00
C ARG A 39 -9.90 -2.83 10.28
N ALA A 40 -8.94 -3.66 9.85
CA ALA A 40 -7.52 -3.50 10.14
C ALA A 40 -7.00 -2.10 9.76
N LEU A 41 -7.34 -1.64 8.56
CA LEU A 41 -6.94 -0.32 8.09
C LEU A 41 -7.50 0.80 8.97
N GLY A 42 -8.77 0.70 9.35
CA GLY A 42 -9.40 1.69 10.23
C GLY A 42 -8.85 1.69 11.65
N VAL A 43 -8.39 0.54 12.16
CA VAL A 43 -7.68 0.45 13.44
C VAL A 43 -6.34 1.17 13.35
N GLU A 44 -5.52 0.83 12.34
CA GLU A 44 -4.21 1.46 12.11
C GLU A 44 -4.33 2.99 11.99
N HIS A 45 -5.34 3.48 11.26
CA HIS A 45 -5.58 4.91 11.09
C HIS A 45 -6.05 5.60 12.36
N ARG A 46 -6.94 4.96 13.12
CA ARG A 46 -7.40 5.51 14.40
C ARG A 46 -6.24 5.65 15.37
N ASP A 47 -5.39 4.63 15.46
CA ASP A 47 -4.21 4.65 16.32
C ASP A 47 -3.21 5.73 15.86
N ALA A 48 -3.00 5.89 14.56
CA ALA A 48 -2.20 6.99 14.02
C ALA A 48 -2.78 8.38 14.36
N ALA A 49 -4.10 8.57 14.22
CA ALA A 49 -4.76 9.83 14.55
C ALA A 49 -4.65 10.15 16.05
N HIS A 50 -4.82 9.15 16.93
CA HIS A 50 -4.63 9.32 18.38
C HIS A 50 -3.21 9.76 18.72
N ARG A 51 -2.19 9.15 18.11
CA ARG A 51 -0.79 9.53 18.32
C ARG A 51 -0.48 10.95 17.83
N LEU A 52 -1.06 11.34 16.70
CA LEU A 52 -0.87 12.68 16.13
C LEU A 52 -1.63 13.77 16.91
N ALA A 53 -2.72 13.41 17.60
CA ALA A 53 -3.48 14.32 18.46
C ALA A 53 -2.99 14.36 19.91
N ALA A 54 -2.05 13.49 20.29
CA ALA A 54 -1.52 13.42 21.65
C ALA A 54 -0.62 14.61 22.00
N ALA A 55 -0.49 14.91 23.30
CA ALA A 55 0.45 15.87 23.85
C ALA A 55 1.38 15.15 24.87
N PRO A 56 2.67 14.93 24.55
CA PRO A 56 3.37 15.35 23.33
C PRO A 56 2.97 14.54 22.08
N LEU A 57 3.16 15.14 20.91
CA LEU A 57 2.96 14.52 19.60
C LEU A 57 3.82 13.26 19.45
N GLU A 58 3.24 12.13 19.06
CA GLU A 58 3.99 10.89 18.79
C GLU A 58 4.02 10.56 17.30
N VAL A 59 5.00 11.13 16.58
CA VAL A 59 5.17 10.90 15.13
C VAL A 59 5.49 9.43 14.82
N VAL A 60 6.40 8.85 15.59
CA VAL A 60 6.85 7.46 15.45
C VAL A 60 6.54 6.70 16.74
N PRO A 61 5.85 5.55 16.66
CA PRO A 61 5.58 4.71 17.82
C PRO A 61 6.85 4.29 18.57
N ASP A 62 6.79 4.21 19.90
CA ASP A 62 7.90 3.71 20.71
C ASP A 62 8.19 2.20 20.50
N ARG A 63 7.18 1.43 20.11
CA ARG A 63 7.27 -0.02 19.89
C ARG A 63 6.72 -0.40 18.53
N GLU A 64 7.23 -1.48 17.97
CA GLU A 64 6.67 -2.02 16.74
C GLU A 64 5.28 -2.60 17.00
N SER A 65 4.40 -2.45 16.00
CA SER A 65 3.07 -3.03 16.04
C SER A 65 3.14 -4.54 16.17
N ARG A 66 2.21 -5.11 16.94
CA ARG A 66 2.02 -6.55 17.08
C ARG A 66 0.95 -7.09 16.12
N ASP A 67 0.44 -6.24 15.24
CA ASP A 67 -0.59 -6.57 14.29
C ASP A 67 -0.03 -6.82 12.89
N ALA A 68 -0.76 -7.66 12.15
CA ALA A 68 -0.42 -8.06 10.80
C ALA A 68 -1.69 -8.33 10.00
N TYR A 69 -1.65 -8.10 8.69
CA TYR A 69 -2.63 -8.67 7.79
C TYR A 69 -2.33 -10.16 7.61
N VAL A 70 -3.37 -10.99 7.66
CA VAL A 70 -3.23 -12.44 7.52
C VAL A 70 -4.12 -12.94 6.40
N ARG A 71 -3.55 -13.79 5.53
CA ARG A 71 -4.24 -14.54 4.50
C ARG A 71 -4.02 -16.04 4.72
N ARG A 72 -5.01 -16.85 4.37
CA ARG A 72 -4.89 -18.31 4.32
C ARG A 72 -5.16 -18.75 2.90
N LEU A 73 -4.29 -19.59 2.37
CA LEU A 73 -4.45 -20.26 1.10
C LEU A 73 -4.04 -21.71 1.33
N ASP A 74 -4.99 -22.62 1.11
CA ASP A 74 -4.88 -24.03 1.50
C ASP A 74 -4.46 -24.15 2.98
N ASP A 75 -3.41 -24.93 3.26
CA ASP A 75 -2.86 -25.13 4.61
C ASP A 75 -1.76 -24.12 5.00
N MET A 76 -1.50 -23.10 4.16
CA MET A 76 -0.44 -22.12 4.41
C MET A 76 -0.98 -20.79 4.93
N ILE A 77 -0.35 -20.30 6.01
CA ILE A 77 -0.61 -18.98 6.58
C ILE A 77 0.37 -17.98 5.99
N TYR A 78 -0.18 -16.90 5.46
CA TYR A 78 0.54 -15.77 4.88
C TYR A 78 0.37 -14.54 5.75
N VAL A 79 1.47 -13.89 6.09
CA VAL A 79 1.52 -12.79 7.07
C VAL A 79 2.18 -11.58 6.45
N CYS A 80 1.55 -10.42 6.62
CA CYS A 80 2.06 -9.12 6.23
C CYS A 80 2.04 -8.22 7.48
N PRO A 81 3.16 -8.16 8.23
CA PRO A 81 3.28 -7.30 9.40
C PRO A 81 2.95 -5.84 9.08
N TRP A 82 2.28 -5.13 10.00
CA TRP A 82 1.95 -3.73 9.76
C TRP A 82 3.19 -2.83 9.71
N GLU A 83 4.21 -3.18 10.50
CA GLU A 83 5.48 -2.45 10.57
C GLU A 83 5.28 -0.95 10.75
N THR A 84 4.27 -0.58 11.55
CA THR A 84 3.84 0.80 11.75
C THR A 84 5.00 1.69 12.22
N ARG A 85 5.91 1.16 13.04
CA ARG A 85 7.06 1.93 13.51
C ARG A 85 8.08 2.16 12.39
N LEU A 86 8.48 1.11 11.68
CA LEU A 86 9.37 1.23 10.52
C LEU A 86 8.80 2.16 9.45
N ARG A 87 7.52 1.98 9.09
CA ARG A 87 6.84 2.82 8.11
C ARG A 87 6.72 4.28 8.57
N SER A 88 6.54 4.52 9.87
CA SER A 88 6.53 5.90 10.41
C SER A 88 7.91 6.55 10.34
N TRP A 89 9.00 5.82 10.56
CA TRP A 89 10.36 6.35 10.35
C TRP A 89 10.62 6.74 8.91
N ILE A 90 10.31 5.84 7.96
CA ILE A 90 10.48 6.10 6.53
C ILE A 90 9.61 7.28 6.07
N ALA A 91 8.35 7.33 6.53
CA ALA A 91 7.46 8.45 6.23
C ALA A 91 7.96 9.78 6.82
N PHE A 92 8.56 9.76 8.02
CA PHE A 92 9.12 10.95 8.64
C PHE A 92 10.40 11.46 7.94
N GLU A 93 11.28 10.55 7.50
CA GLU A 93 12.45 10.90 6.68
C GLU A 93 12.00 11.56 5.37
N ARG A 94 11.05 10.93 4.66
CA ARG A 94 10.45 11.48 3.45
C ARG A 94 9.78 12.84 3.67
N PHE A 95 9.00 12.99 4.74
CA PHE A 95 8.36 14.26 5.11
C PHE A 95 9.40 15.37 5.29
N ARG A 96 10.54 15.09 5.93
CA ARG A 96 11.59 16.08 6.11
C ARG A 96 12.30 16.47 4.82
N ASP A 97 12.43 15.53 3.88
CA ASP A 97 13.10 15.77 2.60
C ASP A 97 12.19 16.52 1.61
N GLU A 98 10.88 16.28 1.67
CA GLU A 98 9.90 16.89 0.76
C GLU A 98 9.39 18.26 1.25
N GLN A 99 9.40 18.53 2.56
CA GLN A 99 8.84 19.75 3.12
C GLN A 99 9.90 20.82 3.41
N PRO A 100 9.58 22.12 3.23
CA PRO A 100 10.45 23.20 3.68
C PRO A 100 10.74 23.11 5.19
N LEU A 101 11.98 23.41 5.58
CA LEU A 101 12.44 23.28 6.97
C LEU A 101 11.53 23.98 8.00
N GLY A 102 11.01 25.17 7.65
CA GLY A 102 10.11 25.92 8.53
C GLY A 102 8.78 25.18 8.79
N VAL A 103 8.22 24.54 7.76
CA VAL A 103 7.00 23.73 7.88
C VAL A 103 7.30 22.50 8.73
N ALA A 104 8.35 21.75 8.38
CA ALA A 104 8.72 20.54 9.12
C ALA A 104 8.96 20.82 10.61
N SER A 105 9.64 21.93 10.94
CA SER A 105 9.96 22.33 12.32
C SER A 105 8.73 22.80 13.11
N ALA A 106 7.71 23.33 12.44
CA ALA A 106 6.46 23.74 13.07
C ALA A 106 5.62 22.53 13.50
N PHE A 107 5.61 21.47 12.69
CA PHE A 107 4.94 20.21 13.02
C PHE A 107 5.71 19.37 14.03
N VAL A 108 7.03 19.25 13.84
CA VAL A 108 7.91 18.43 14.69
C VAL A 108 9.11 19.27 15.11
N PRO A 109 9.16 19.74 16.37
CA PRO A 109 10.25 20.58 16.85
C PRO A 109 11.63 19.92 16.65
N PRO A 110 12.70 20.69 16.32
CA PRO A 110 14.01 20.13 16.00
C PRO A 110 14.58 19.13 17.02
N PRO A 111 14.48 19.36 18.35
CA PRO A 111 14.96 18.38 19.34
C PRO A 111 14.22 17.03 19.29
N GLN A 112 12.96 17.04 18.85
CA GLN A 112 12.21 15.80 18.63
C GLN A 112 12.60 15.14 17.31
N ALA A 113 12.75 15.91 16.23
CA ALA A 113 13.18 15.41 14.93
C ALA A 113 14.56 14.74 15.00
N GLU A 114 15.51 15.31 15.74
CA GLU A 114 16.84 14.75 15.97
C GLU A 114 16.77 13.43 16.75
N ARG A 115 15.97 13.36 17.82
CA ARG A 115 15.77 12.12 18.58
C ARG A 115 15.21 11.00 17.72
N ILE A 116 14.23 11.30 16.86
CA ILE A 116 13.63 10.33 15.93
C ILE A 116 14.69 9.85 14.92
N ALA A 117 15.45 10.77 14.31
CA ALA A 117 16.49 10.42 13.36
C ALA A 117 17.58 9.55 13.99
N GLN A 118 18.07 9.90 15.18
CA GLN A 118 19.04 9.08 15.91
C GLN A 118 18.50 7.70 16.27
N ALA A 119 17.23 7.59 16.64
CA ALA A 119 16.58 6.30 16.91
C ALA A 119 16.52 5.44 15.65
N PHE A 120 16.19 6.03 14.50
CA PHE A 120 16.18 5.32 13.23
C PHE A 120 17.58 4.87 12.80
N GLU A 121 18.59 5.73 12.96
CA GLU A 121 19.98 5.36 12.69
C GLU A 121 20.47 4.21 13.59
N ARG A 122 20.06 4.17 14.86
CA ARG A 122 20.34 3.02 15.74
C ARG A 122 19.65 1.75 15.23
N TRP A 123 18.42 1.85 14.72
CA TRP A 123 17.71 0.72 14.11
C TRP A 123 18.43 0.20 12.86
N LYS A 124 18.86 1.10 11.95
CA LYS A 124 19.64 0.77 10.75
C LYS A 124 20.94 0.04 11.12
N ARG A 125 21.71 0.57 12.08
CA ARG A 125 22.97 -0.04 12.54
C ARG A 125 22.80 -1.40 13.21
N ALA A 126 21.61 -1.69 13.76
CA ALA A 126 21.31 -2.99 14.35
C ALA A 126 21.09 -4.10 13.31
N GLY A 127 21.25 -3.82 12.01
CA GLY A 127 21.09 -4.81 10.93
C GLY A 127 19.65 -5.28 10.74
N ARG A 128 18.68 -4.51 11.24
CA ARG A 128 17.26 -4.86 11.10
C ARG A 128 16.79 -4.59 9.68
N PRO A 129 15.79 -5.35 9.17
CA PRO A 129 15.18 -5.06 7.87
C PRO A 129 14.70 -3.62 7.79
N LEU A 130 15.02 -2.95 6.68
CA LEU A 130 14.59 -1.58 6.39
C LEU A 130 13.48 -1.53 5.35
N ARG A 131 13.14 -2.68 4.77
CA ARG A 131 12.07 -2.86 3.78
C ARG A 131 10.73 -3.06 4.50
N PRO A 132 9.76 -2.15 4.31
CA PRO A 132 8.42 -2.40 4.82
C PRO A 132 7.71 -3.41 3.91
N HIS A 133 6.89 -4.27 4.49
CA HIS A 133 5.98 -5.17 3.75
C HIS A 133 4.85 -4.42 3.05
N ILE A 134 4.64 -3.15 3.39
CA ILE A 134 3.53 -2.32 2.90
C ILE A 134 4.11 -1.03 2.34
N LEU A 135 3.99 -0.84 1.03
CA LEU A 135 4.13 0.46 0.39
C LEU A 135 2.79 1.20 0.40
N THR A 136 2.83 2.53 0.48
CA THR A 136 1.64 3.38 0.57
C THR A 136 1.74 4.52 -0.43
N SER A 137 0.64 4.80 -1.15
CA SER A 137 0.52 5.93 -2.07
C SER A 137 -0.78 6.65 -1.82
N THR A 138 -0.72 7.95 -1.54
CA THR A 138 -1.89 8.81 -1.32
C THR A 138 -2.41 9.36 -2.63
N TRP A 139 -3.73 9.52 -2.74
CA TRP A 139 -4.44 10.18 -3.86
C TRP A 139 -4.31 9.54 -5.24
N HIS A 140 -3.56 8.44 -5.38
CA HIS A 140 -3.45 7.67 -6.62
C HIS A 140 -2.82 6.30 -6.39
N VAL A 141 -3.01 5.41 -7.37
CA VAL A 141 -2.19 4.20 -7.53
C VAL A 141 -1.03 4.51 -8.49
N PRO A 142 0.24 4.29 -8.09
CA PRO A 142 1.38 4.42 -9.00
C PRO A 142 1.28 3.45 -10.17
N LEU A 143 1.66 3.90 -11.37
CA LEU A 143 1.47 3.08 -12.59
C LEU A 143 2.29 1.79 -12.56
N ASP A 144 3.48 1.83 -11.97
CA ASP A 144 4.34 0.67 -11.77
C ASP A 144 3.68 -0.42 -10.90
N TRP A 145 2.74 -0.06 -10.02
CA TRP A 145 2.04 -1.04 -9.18
C TRP A 145 1.00 -1.85 -9.95
N PHE A 146 0.62 -1.46 -11.17
CA PHE A 146 -0.27 -2.26 -12.01
C PHE A 146 0.45 -3.38 -12.76
N VAL A 147 1.76 -3.21 -13.02
CA VAL A 147 2.58 -4.14 -13.82
C VAL A 147 2.64 -5.57 -13.26
N PRO A 148 2.71 -5.80 -11.93
CA PRO A 148 2.76 -7.15 -11.39
C PRO A 148 1.48 -7.97 -11.58
N PHE A 149 0.36 -7.37 -11.99
CA PHE A 149 -0.96 -8.01 -11.92
C PHE A 149 -1.58 -8.23 -13.30
N VAL A 150 -2.58 -9.10 -13.35
CA VAL A 150 -3.45 -9.28 -14.53
C VAL A 150 -4.92 -9.13 -14.16
N ARG A 151 -5.78 -8.90 -15.17
CA ARG A 151 -7.22 -8.67 -15.00
C ARG A 151 -7.93 -9.75 -14.20
N THR A 152 -7.56 -11.01 -14.38
CA THR A 152 -8.21 -12.18 -13.75
C THR A 152 -7.91 -12.28 -12.25
N GLU A 153 -6.90 -11.57 -11.75
CA GLU A 153 -6.52 -11.54 -10.34
C GLU A 153 -7.31 -10.49 -9.54
N ARG A 154 -8.25 -9.80 -10.20
CA ARG A 154 -9.10 -8.76 -9.63
C ARG A 154 -10.21 -9.35 -8.77
N SER A 155 -10.38 -8.77 -7.58
CA SER A 155 -11.52 -9.02 -6.69
C SER A 155 -12.16 -7.70 -6.30
N LEU A 156 -13.42 -7.51 -6.68
CA LEU A 156 -14.23 -6.34 -6.33
C LEU A 156 -15.39 -6.77 -5.42
N THR A 157 -15.46 -6.15 -4.25
CA THR A 157 -16.61 -6.20 -3.35
C THR A 157 -17.18 -4.80 -3.27
N LEU A 158 -18.46 -4.65 -3.59
CA LEU A 158 -19.23 -3.44 -3.36
C LEU A 158 -20.28 -3.82 -2.33
N GLY A 159 -20.18 -3.27 -1.12
CA GLY A 159 -21.01 -3.73 -0.01
C GLY A 159 -22.49 -3.50 -0.29
N VAL A 160 -23.32 -4.48 0.05
CA VAL A 160 -24.71 -4.27 0.47
C VAL A 160 -24.65 -3.94 1.97
N PRO A 161 -25.44 -3.00 2.52
CA PRO A 161 -25.49 -2.79 3.96
C PRO A 161 -25.78 -4.12 4.66
N GLU A 162 -24.87 -4.57 5.53
CA GLU A 162 -25.16 -5.72 6.39
C GLU A 162 -26.32 -5.34 7.32
N PRO A 163 -27.35 -6.19 7.49
CA PRO A 163 -28.35 -5.97 8.52
C PRO A 163 -27.65 -5.98 9.88
N ASP A 164 -28.03 -5.02 10.72
CA ASP A 164 -27.48 -4.76 12.05
C ASP A 164 -27.16 -6.05 12.81
N ASP A 165 -25.89 -6.26 13.12
CA ASP A 165 -25.43 -7.32 14.02
C ASP A 165 -25.85 -6.92 15.46
N PRO A 166 -26.81 -7.63 16.10
CA PRO A 166 -27.42 -7.21 17.37
C PRO A 166 -26.48 -7.33 18.57
N ALA A 167 -25.21 -7.70 18.36
CA ALA A 167 -24.20 -7.78 19.42
C ALA A 167 -23.45 -6.46 19.68
N CYS A 168 -23.75 -5.38 18.95
CA CYS A 168 -23.17 -4.04 19.15
C CYS A 168 -24.10 -3.09 19.93
N ASP A 169 -24.85 -3.60 20.90
CA ASP A 169 -25.51 -2.76 21.89
C ASP A 169 -24.54 -2.46 23.03
N HIS A 170 -23.86 -1.31 22.92
CA HIS A 170 -23.82 -0.24 23.94
C HIS A 170 -22.59 0.67 23.78
N ALA A 171 -22.89 1.97 23.76
CA ALA A 171 -22.00 3.14 23.80
C ALA A 171 -21.35 3.60 22.48
N ALA A 172 -22.15 4.24 21.62
CA ALA A 172 -21.94 5.66 21.25
C ALA A 172 -22.96 6.10 20.18
N GLN A 173 -24.00 6.85 20.57
CA GLN A 173 -24.83 7.62 19.65
C GLN A 173 -23.99 8.69 18.92
N GLY A 174 -23.84 8.51 17.61
CA GLY A 174 -23.47 9.49 16.59
C GLY A 174 -23.93 8.92 15.24
N PRO A 175 -24.24 9.75 14.22
CA PRO A 175 -24.85 9.24 12.99
C PRO A 175 -23.92 8.23 12.32
N ALA A 176 -24.32 6.96 12.38
CA ALA A 176 -23.61 5.81 11.85
C ALA A 176 -23.70 5.82 10.32
N THR A 177 -22.82 6.57 9.66
CA THR A 177 -22.46 6.30 8.26
C THR A 177 -21.48 5.13 8.25
N ALA A 178 -21.97 3.94 8.59
CA ALA A 178 -21.27 2.70 8.26
C ALA A 178 -21.29 2.57 6.73
N ALA A 179 -20.35 3.24 6.06
CA ALA A 179 -20.18 3.14 4.63
C ALA A 179 -20.07 1.64 4.28
N PRO A 180 -20.82 1.15 3.28
CA PRO A 180 -20.76 -0.24 2.88
C PRO A 180 -19.30 -0.63 2.62
N ALA A 181 -18.95 -1.84 3.03
CA ALA A 181 -17.60 -2.35 2.87
C ALA A 181 -17.31 -2.57 1.37
N ARG A 182 -16.75 -1.53 0.73
CA ARG A 182 -16.23 -1.58 -0.63
C ARG A 182 -14.75 -1.87 -0.61
N THR A 183 -14.28 -2.71 -1.51
CA THR A 183 -12.91 -3.16 -1.57
C THR A 183 -12.59 -3.60 -3.00
N LEU A 184 -11.49 -3.10 -3.57
CA LEU A 184 -10.98 -3.50 -4.87
C LEU A 184 -9.52 -3.93 -4.70
N LEU A 185 -9.25 -5.22 -4.98
CA LEU A 185 -7.97 -5.85 -4.77
C LEU A 185 -7.49 -6.55 -6.04
N TYR A 186 -6.17 -6.63 -6.18
CA TYR A 186 -5.51 -7.59 -7.05
C TYR A 186 -4.54 -8.42 -6.22
N VAL A 187 -4.52 -9.74 -6.42
CA VAL A 187 -3.62 -10.64 -5.67
C VAL A 187 -2.93 -11.59 -6.62
N THR A 188 -1.61 -11.64 -6.56
CA THR A 188 -0.80 -12.55 -7.38
C THR A 188 0.28 -13.23 -6.54
N SER A 189 0.91 -14.27 -7.09
CA SER A 189 2.09 -14.89 -6.47
C SER A 189 3.33 -14.04 -6.73
N MET A 190 4.30 -14.07 -5.81
CA MET A 190 5.58 -13.38 -5.95
C MET A 190 6.32 -13.80 -7.22
N GLY A 191 6.24 -15.07 -7.61
CA GLY A 191 6.82 -15.57 -8.86
C GLY A 191 6.19 -14.93 -10.10
N GLU A 192 4.86 -14.79 -10.17
CA GLU A 192 4.19 -14.10 -11.28
C GLU A 192 4.48 -12.59 -11.28
N ALA A 193 4.44 -11.95 -10.10
CA ALA A 193 4.78 -10.53 -9.96
C ALA A 193 6.18 -10.22 -10.50
N ARG A 194 7.20 -10.96 -10.06
CA ARG A 194 8.59 -10.78 -10.52
C ARG A 194 8.73 -11.04 -12.01
N ARG A 195 8.18 -12.15 -12.54
CA ARG A 195 8.24 -12.46 -13.98
C ARG A 195 7.67 -11.33 -14.84
N ARG A 196 6.54 -10.74 -14.43
CA ARG A 196 5.89 -9.65 -15.18
C ARG A 196 6.70 -8.35 -15.12
N VAL A 197 7.23 -8.01 -13.95
CA VAL A 197 8.09 -6.82 -13.79
C VAL A 197 9.39 -6.99 -14.59
N ASP A 198 10.04 -8.15 -14.50
CA ASP A 198 11.27 -8.45 -15.22
C ASP A 198 11.07 -8.43 -16.75
N HIS A 199 9.91 -8.89 -17.23
CA HIS A 199 9.53 -8.80 -18.65
C HIS A 199 9.24 -7.36 -19.09
N ALA A 200 8.57 -6.56 -18.26
CA ALA A 200 8.21 -5.19 -18.58
C ALA A 200 9.40 -4.22 -18.54
N LEU A 201 10.39 -4.48 -17.68
CA LEU A 201 11.51 -3.57 -17.45
C LEU A 201 12.30 -3.20 -18.73
N PRO A 202 12.78 -4.14 -19.57
CA PRO A 202 13.48 -3.79 -20.80
C PRO A 202 12.59 -3.01 -21.79
N VAL A 203 11.32 -3.38 -21.90
CA VAL A 203 10.35 -2.70 -22.79
C VAL A 203 10.16 -1.24 -22.38
N VAL A 204 9.98 -1.00 -21.08
CA VAL A 204 9.83 0.35 -20.52
C VAL A 204 11.12 1.15 -20.66
N ARG A 205 12.28 0.53 -20.42
CA ARG A 205 13.58 1.20 -20.57
C ARG A 205 13.80 1.68 -22.01
N GLU A 206 13.50 0.84 -22.99
CA GLU A 206 13.67 1.17 -24.40
C GLU A 206 12.70 2.27 -24.87
N ASN A 207 11.45 2.24 -24.41
CA ASN A 207 10.39 3.12 -24.92
C ASN A 207 10.21 4.42 -24.11
N LEU A 208 10.42 4.38 -22.79
CA LEU A 208 10.15 5.49 -21.87
C LEU A 208 11.39 6.01 -21.13
N GLY A 209 12.52 5.30 -21.23
CA GLY A 209 13.78 5.67 -20.59
C GLY A 209 13.82 5.41 -19.07
N ASP A 210 14.93 5.84 -18.46
CA ASP A 210 15.25 5.55 -17.05
C ASP A 210 14.60 6.52 -16.05
N GLY A 211 14.06 7.66 -16.52
CA GLY A 211 13.73 8.82 -15.70
C GLY A 211 12.89 8.50 -14.46
N SER A 212 13.34 8.90 -13.27
CA SER A 212 12.64 8.62 -12.00
C SER A 212 11.80 9.80 -11.47
N GLY A 213 11.77 10.93 -12.20
CA GLY A 213 11.33 12.22 -11.66
C GLY A 213 9.83 12.46 -11.64
N ASP A 214 9.07 11.95 -12.60
CA ASP A 214 7.61 12.10 -12.60
C ASP A 214 6.96 10.90 -11.91
N VAL A 215 6.46 11.11 -10.68
CA VAL A 215 5.78 10.10 -9.85
C VAL A 215 4.59 9.49 -10.57
N TYR A 216 4.02 10.23 -11.53
CA TYR A 216 2.78 9.90 -12.20
C TYR A 216 2.94 9.10 -13.48
N LEU A 217 4.16 8.97 -13.99
CA LEU A 217 4.48 8.25 -15.22
C LEU A 217 5.21 6.94 -14.90
N LEU A 218 5.05 5.98 -15.81
CA LEU A 218 5.83 4.75 -15.74
C LEU A 218 7.25 5.04 -16.23
N SER A 219 8.25 4.47 -15.57
CA SER A 219 9.64 4.53 -16.02
C SER A 219 10.43 3.32 -15.56
N ALA A 220 11.60 3.10 -16.18
CA ALA A 220 12.43 1.96 -15.83
C ALA A 220 12.97 2.09 -14.40
N GLY A 221 13.40 3.28 -13.96
CA GLY A 221 13.88 3.48 -12.58
C GLY A 221 12.84 3.16 -11.50
N ARG A 222 11.54 3.43 -11.76
CA ARG A 222 10.45 3.04 -10.86
C ARG A 222 10.25 1.52 -10.84
N LEU A 223 10.28 0.88 -12.01
CA LEU A 223 10.18 -0.58 -12.10
C LEU A 223 11.38 -1.30 -11.48
N GLU A 224 12.59 -0.75 -11.60
CA GLU A 224 13.78 -1.27 -10.91
C GLU A 224 13.64 -1.18 -9.40
N THR A 225 13.12 -0.05 -8.90
CA THR A 225 12.87 0.13 -7.48
C THR A 225 11.84 -0.88 -6.98
N LEU A 226 10.76 -1.09 -7.74
CA LEU A 226 9.75 -2.10 -7.43
C LEU A 226 10.32 -3.52 -7.51
N SER A 227 11.10 -3.85 -8.55
CA SER A 227 11.74 -5.16 -8.72
C SER A 227 12.69 -5.46 -7.55
N ARG A 228 13.51 -4.49 -7.17
CA ARG A 228 14.43 -4.60 -6.01
C ARG A 228 13.66 -4.84 -4.73
N TRP A 229 12.61 -4.07 -4.46
CA TRP A 229 11.76 -4.28 -3.29
C TRP A 229 11.12 -5.67 -3.28
N LEU A 230 10.54 -6.11 -4.41
CA LEU A 230 9.97 -7.46 -4.54
C LEU A 230 11.02 -8.55 -4.32
N ALA A 231 12.26 -8.36 -4.77
CA ALA A 231 13.35 -9.33 -4.66
C ALA A 231 13.76 -9.64 -3.21
N GLU A 232 13.51 -8.72 -2.27
CA GLU A 232 13.92 -8.87 -0.87
C GLU A 232 13.00 -9.77 -0.02
N PHE A 233 11.89 -10.25 -0.59
CA PHE A 233 10.91 -11.12 0.09
C PHE A 233 11.01 -12.58 -0.36
N HIS A 234 10.38 -13.47 0.41
CA HIS A 234 10.34 -14.89 0.14
C HIS A 234 9.74 -15.22 -1.24
N PRO A 235 10.34 -16.12 -2.06
CA PRO A 235 9.86 -16.41 -3.43
C PRO A 235 8.44 -16.97 -3.53
N ARG A 236 7.94 -17.60 -2.44
CA ARG A 236 6.56 -18.09 -2.33
C ARG A 236 5.58 -17.09 -1.72
N ALA A 237 5.97 -15.84 -1.50
CA ALA A 237 5.09 -14.80 -0.98
C ALA A 237 3.94 -14.46 -1.95
N LEU A 238 2.95 -13.72 -1.47
CA LEU A 238 1.87 -13.15 -2.27
C LEU A 238 2.04 -11.63 -2.33
N VAL A 239 1.70 -11.03 -3.46
CA VAL A 239 1.67 -9.57 -3.65
C VAL A 239 0.21 -9.15 -3.80
N GLU A 240 -0.20 -8.13 -3.06
CA GLU A 240 -1.56 -7.58 -3.08
C GLU A 240 -1.50 -6.09 -3.40
N LEU A 241 -2.23 -5.66 -4.43
CA LEU A 241 -2.59 -4.27 -4.62
C LEU A 241 -3.97 -4.05 -4.03
N ASP A 242 -4.08 -3.14 -3.06
CA ASP A 242 -5.32 -2.75 -2.42
C ASP A 242 -5.58 -1.27 -2.66
N TYR A 243 -6.73 -0.96 -3.27
CA TYR A 243 -7.13 0.43 -3.52
C TYR A 243 -7.46 1.17 -2.21
N GLY A 244 -7.60 0.45 -1.09
CA GLY A 244 -7.61 1.02 0.25
C GLY A 244 -8.68 2.09 0.43
N GLY A 245 -8.27 3.30 0.80
CA GLY A 245 -9.18 4.44 0.93
C GLY A 245 -9.68 5.01 -0.40
N LEU A 246 -9.00 4.74 -1.53
CA LEU A 246 -9.34 5.33 -2.83
C LEU A 246 -10.68 4.85 -3.38
N VAL A 247 -11.15 3.67 -2.97
CA VAL A 247 -12.49 3.20 -3.33
C VAL A 247 -13.58 4.14 -2.84
N HIS A 248 -13.29 4.98 -1.83
CA HIS A 248 -14.23 5.97 -1.32
C HIS A 248 -14.33 7.24 -2.17
N LEU A 249 -13.37 7.46 -3.08
CA LEU A 249 -13.35 8.57 -4.02
C LEU A 249 -14.00 8.23 -5.37
N LEU A 250 -14.31 6.96 -5.59
CA LEU A 250 -14.89 6.43 -6.82
C LEU A 250 -16.30 5.92 -6.53
N ASP A 251 -17.22 6.16 -7.45
CA ASP A 251 -18.54 5.52 -7.40
C ASP A 251 -18.46 4.05 -7.85
N ASP A 252 -19.55 3.33 -7.63
CA ASP A 252 -19.63 1.91 -7.93
C ASP A 252 -19.47 1.60 -9.44
N GLU A 253 -19.91 2.50 -10.33
CA GLU A 253 -19.78 2.33 -11.78
C GLU A 253 -18.32 2.46 -12.21
N ALA A 254 -17.63 3.50 -11.73
CA ALA A 254 -16.21 3.72 -11.94
C ALA A 254 -15.37 2.55 -11.40
N LEU A 255 -15.71 2.02 -10.22
CA LEU A 255 -15.03 0.84 -9.66
C LEU A 255 -15.26 -0.41 -10.50
N ARG A 256 -16.49 -0.64 -11.01
CA ARG A 256 -16.79 -1.77 -11.91
C ARG A 256 -16.06 -1.64 -13.24
N ALA A 257 -15.99 -0.44 -13.79
CA ALA A 257 -15.35 -0.12 -15.07
C ALA A 257 -13.82 0.09 -14.98
N ASP A 258 -13.23 0.02 -13.78
CA ASP A 258 -11.78 0.09 -13.61
C ASP A 258 -11.11 -1.14 -14.23
N GLU A 259 -10.39 -0.89 -15.32
CA GLU A 259 -9.59 -1.88 -16.06
C GLU A 259 -8.11 -1.44 -16.08
N SER A 260 -7.66 -0.69 -15.07
CA SER A 260 -6.33 -0.07 -15.02
C SER A 260 -5.19 -1.08 -15.21
N VAL A 261 -5.31 -2.26 -14.59
CA VAL A 261 -4.34 -3.36 -14.75
C VAL A 261 -4.35 -3.95 -16.17
N ALA A 262 -5.53 -4.13 -16.76
CA ALA A 262 -5.67 -4.66 -18.11
C ALA A 262 -5.11 -3.68 -19.15
N GLU A 263 -5.43 -2.39 -19.00
CA GLU A 263 -4.93 -1.32 -19.87
C GLU A 263 -3.40 -1.18 -19.79
N MET A 264 -2.82 -1.31 -18.59
CA MET A 264 -1.36 -1.34 -18.43
C MET A 264 -0.74 -2.53 -19.18
N SER A 265 -1.34 -3.72 -19.05
CA SER A 265 -0.86 -4.92 -19.76
C SER A 265 -0.92 -4.76 -21.28
N VAL A 266 -2.01 -4.17 -21.80
CA VAL A 266 -2.15 -3.86 -23.24
C VAL A 266 -1.14 -2.81 -23.67
N ALA A 267 -0.91 -1.76 -22.88
CA ALA A 267 0.07 -0.74 -23.20
C ALA A 267 1.50 -1.30 -23.26
N LEU A 268 1.90 -2.15 -22.31
CA LEU A 268 3.20 -2.82 -22.34
C LEU A 268 3.35 -3.76 -23.55
N THR A 269 2.30 -4.50 -23.88
CA THR A 269 2.30 -5.37 -25.08
C THR A 269 2.40 -4.54 -26.36
N GLY A 270 1.70 -3.42 -26.42
CA GLY A 270 1.76 -2.48 -27.54
C GLY A 270 3.16 -1.89 -27.73
N MET A 271 3.82 -1.48 -26.64
CA MET A 271 5.22 -1.03 -26.69
C MET A 271 6.15 -2.11 -27.25
N GLN A 272 6.00 -3.36 -26.76
CA GLN A 272 6.82 -4.47 -27.22
C GLN A 272 6.65 -4.76 -28.72
N ARG A 273 5.47 -4.48 -29.29
CA ARG A 273 5.14 -4.70 -30.71
C ARG A 273 5.36 -3.46 -31.58
N GLY A 274 5.75 -2.31 -31.01
CA GLY A 274 5.84 -1.05 -31.73
C GLY A 274 4.48 -0.44 -32.10
N GLU A 275 3.39 -0.86 -31.45
CA GLU A 275 2.03 -0.35 -31.65
C GLU A 275 1.85 0.98 -30.88
N VAL A 276 2.49 2.04 -31.37
CA VAL A 276 2.56 3.35 -30.69
C VAL A 276 1.18 3.94 -30.43
N GLU A 277 0.28 3.90 -31.42
CA GLU A 277 -1.07 4.49 -31.29
C GLU A 277 -1.89 3.81 -30.19
N LEU A 278 -1.88 2.47 -30.15
CA LEU A 278 -2.55 1.69 -29.11
C LEU A 278 -1.98 2.01 -27.72
N THR A 279 -0.65 2.03 -27.63
CA THR A 279 0.07 2.35 -26.39
C THR A 279 -0.34 3.72 -25.85
N VAL A 280 -0.30 4.75 -26.70
CA VAL A 280 -0.69 6.12 -26.33
C VAL A 280 -2.17 6.19 -25.94
N ALA A 281 -3.06 5.49 -26.66
CA ALA A 281 -4.48 5.45 -26.32
C ALA A 281 -4.72 4.84 -24.93
N MET A 282 -4.05 3.72 -24.60
CA MET A 282 -4.17 3.09 -23.29
C MET A 282 -3.62 3.97 -22.16
N TYR A 283 -2.44 4.59 -22.36
CA TYR A 283 -1.90 5.53 -21.37
C TYR A 283 -2.81 6.73 -21.14
N LYS A 284 -3.34 7.33 -22.22
CA LYS A 284 -4.28 8.45 -22.10
C LYS A 284 -5.52 8.06 -21.31
N ARG A 285 -6.07 6.87 -21.55
CA ARG A 285 -7.25 6.36 -20.83
C ARG A 285 -6.95 6.16 -19.34
N LEU A 286 -5.81 5.56 -19.02
CA LEU A 286 -5.36 5.34 -17.64
C LEU A 286 -5.15 6.67 -16.91
N LEU A 287 -4.41 7.61 -17.51
CA LEU A 287 -4.17 8.93 -16.94
C LEU A 287 -5.47 9.73 -16.79
N ALA A 288 -6.38 9.66 -17.76
CA ALA A 288 -7.68 10.33 -17.68
C ALA A 288 -8.54 9.78 -16.54
N ARG A 289 -8.53 8.45 -16.30
CA ARG A 289 -9.26 7.83 -15.17
C ARG A 289 -8.77 8.33 -13.81
N TRP A 290 -7.45 8.44 -13.64
CA TRP A 290 -6.85 8.80 -12.35
C TRP A 290 -6.73 10.31 -12.14
N ARG A 291 -6.88 11.13 -13.19
CA ARG A 291 -6.77 12.60 -13.09
C ARG A 291 -7.76 13.23 -12.10
N PRO A 292 -9.06 12.89 -12.08
CA PRO A 292 -9.99 13.46 -11.11
C PRO A 292 -9.61 13.13 -9.67
N VAL A 293 -9.17 11.88 -9.41
CA VAL A 293 -8.75 11.44 -8.07
C VAL A 293 -7.50 12.21 -7.61
N ARG A 294 -6.53 12.40 -8.51
CA ARG A 294 -5.32 13.20 -8.24
C ARG A 294 -5.61 14.67 -8.02
N ALA A 295 -6.57 15.25 -8.76
CA ALA A 295 -6.93 16.65 -8.60
C ALA A 295 -7.47 16.97 -7.19
N LEU A 296 -8.04 15.97 -6.50
CA LEU A 296 -8.47 16.11 -5.10
C LEU A 296 -7.31 16.32 -4.13
N GLU A 297 -6.09 15.87 -4.46
CA GLU A 297 -4.90 16.13 -3.64
C GLU A 297 -4.63 17.63 -3.50
N SER A 298 -4.68 18.36 -4.63
CA SER A 298 -4.46 19.81 -4.67
C SER A 298 -5.65 20.65 -4.19
N ALA A 299 -6.80 20.03 -3.97
CA ALA A 299 -8.03 20.70 -3.54
C ALA A 299 -8.17 20.76 -2.01
N ASN A 300 -7.25 20.14 -1.26
CA ASN A 300 -7.22 20.12 0.20
C ASN A 300 -6.14 21.03 0.79
#